data_AF-A0A6B2SYL0-F1
#
_entry.id   AF-A0A6B2SYL0-F1
#
_cell.length_a   1.000
_cell.length_b   1.000
_cell.length_c   1.000
_cell.angle_alpha   90.00
_cell.angle_beta   90.00
_cell.angle_gamma   90.00
#
_symmetry.space_group_name_H-M   'P 1'
#
loop_
_entity.id
_entity.type
_entity.pdbx_description
1 polymer ?
#
loop_
_entity_poly.entity_id
_entity_poly.type
_entity_poly.pdbx_seq_one_letter_code
_entity_poly.pdbx_strand_id
1 'polypeptide(L)' 'MPADLAVIGLGHLGLPLAQAAVARGIDTIGYDPARAADLAGGRLPCDGAEST' A
#
# COMPACT_ATOMS: atom_id res chain seq x y z
N MET A 1 9.18 11.72 -9.32
CA MET A 1 9.89 11.12 -8.17
C MET A 1 10.25 9.70 -8.57
N PRO A 2 11.54 9.35 -8.70
CA PRO A 2 11.92 7.95 -8.88
C PRO A 2 11.71 7.20 -7.56
N ALA A 3 11.22 5.98 -7.63
CA ALA A 3 11.14 5.05 -6.50
C ALA A 3 11.75 3.72 -6.95
N ASP A 4 12.30 2.99 -6.00
CA ASP A 4 12.91 1.68 -6.26
C ASP A 4 11.86 0.58 -6.43
N LEU A 5 10.68 0.76 -5.83
CA LEU A 5 9.55 -0.17 -5.90
C LEU A 5 8.21 0.57 -6.06
N ALA A 6 7.39 0.10 -7.01
CA ALA A 6 5.98 0.47 -7.10
C ALA A 6 5.09 -0.74 -6.77
N VAL A 7 4.18 -0.58 -5.80
CA VAL A 7 3.18 -1.60 -5.45
C VAL A 7 1.81 -1.14 -5.97
N ILE A 8 1.25 -1.90 -6.90
CA ILE A 8 -0.06 -1.63 -7.50
C ILE A 8 -1.12 -2.49 -6.80
N GLY A 9 -2.09 -1.82 -6.19
CA GLY A 9 -3.11 -2.42 -5.33
C GLY A 9 -2.62 -2.57 -3.89
N LEU A 10 -3.27 -1.90 -2.94
CA LEU A 10 -2.96 -1.91 -1.50
C LEU A 10 -4.02 -2.74 -0.76
N GLY A 11 -4.27 -3.91 -1.34
CA GLY A 11 -5.08 -5.00 -0.82
C GLY A 11 -4.41 -5.76 0.32
N HIS A 12 -4.95 -6.94 0.63
CA HIS A 12 -4.43 -7.84 1.66
C HIS A 12 -2.96 -8.25 1.45
N LEU A 13 -2.51 -8.31 0.19
CA LEU A 13 -1.11 -8.63 -0.14
C LEU A 13 -0.24 -7.38 -0.33
N GLY A 14 -0.78 -6.37 -1.00
CA GLY A 14 0.01 -5.21 -1.42
C GLY A 14 0.37 -4.27 -0.28
N LEU A 15 -0.53 -4.04 0.68
CA LEU A 15 -0.21 -3.17 1.81
C LEU A 15 0.88 -3.77 2.72
N PRO A 16 0.80 -5.06 3.13
CA PRO A 16 1.89 -5.70 3.88
C PRO A 16 3.21 -5.74 3.10
N LEU A 17 3.16 -5.96 1.78
CA LEU A 17 4.36 -5.92 0.93
C LEU A 17 5.02 -4.53 0.95
N ALA A 18 4.24 -3.47 0.73
CA ALA A 18 4.74 -2.10 0.74
C ALA A 18 5.33 -1.72 2.11
N GLN A 19 4.65 -2.10 3.19
CA GLN A 19 5.13 -1.88 4.56
C GLN A 19 6.45 -2.62 4.83
N ALA A 20 6.57 -3.87 4.39
CA ALA A 20 7.81 -4.65 4.55
C ALA A 20 8.97 -4.05 3.74
N ALA A 21 8.72 -3.54 2.54
CA ALA A 21 9.73 -2.87 1.72
C ALA A 21 10.25 -1.58 2.39
N VAL A 22 9.32 -0.74 2.88
CA VAL A 22 9.65 0.48 3.63
C VAL A 22 10.42 0.16 4.91
N ALA A 23 10.03 -0.87 5.66
CA ALA A 23 10.72 -1.31 6.87
C ALA A 23 12.18 -1.75 6.61
N ARG A 24 12.50 -2.11 5.35
CA ARG A 24 13.86 -2.44 4.90
C ARG A 24 14.59 -1.27 4.25
N GLY A 25 13.98 -0.08 4.20
CA GLY A 25 14.56 1.13 3.64
C GLY A 25 14.48 1.24 2.11
N ILE A 26 13.58 0.49 1.46
CA ILE A 26 13.35 0.58 0.01
C ILE A 26 12.43 1.76 -0.28
N ASP A 27 12.82 2.68 -1.16
CA ASP A 27 11.95 3.79 -1.58
C ASP A 27 10.76 3.22 -2.36
N THR A 28 9.57 3.31 -1.77
CA THR A 28 8.39 2.56 -2.22
C THR A 28 7.21 3.49 -2.44
N ILE A 29 6.63 3.43 -3.63
CA ILE A 29 5.36 4.09 -3.96
C ILE A 29 4.24 3.06 -3.98
N GLY A 30 3.22 3.24 -3.14
CA GLY A 30 1.98 2.48 -3.20
C GLY A 30 0.94 3.21 -4.05
N TYR A 31 0.29 2.51 -4.98
CA TYR A 31 -0.80 3.05 -5.79
C TYR A 31 -2.05 2.18 -5.67
N ASP A 32 -3.12 2.78 -5.14
CA ASP A 32 -4.44 2.16 -5.07
C ASP A 32 -5.50 3.28 -5.09
N PRO A 33 -6.23 3.51 -6.20
CA PRO A 33 -7.19 4.61 -6.29
C PRO A 33 -8.37 4.45 -5.32
N ALA A 34 -8.68 3.23 -4.86
CA ALA A 34 -9.77 2.98 -3.92
C ALA A 34 -9.37 3.20 -2.45
N ARG A 35 -8.07 3.09 -2.12
CA ARG A 35 -7.58 3.13 -0.73
C ARG A 35 -6.54 4.21 -0.43
N ALA A 36 -5.92 4.82 -1.43
CA ALA A 36 -4.81 5.74 -1.23
C ALA A 36 -5.17 6.94 -0.35
N ALA A 37 -6.37 7.51 -0.52
CA ALA A 37 -6.80 8.67 0.27
C ALA A 37 -7.02 8.32 1.76
N ASP A 38 -7.61 7.15 2.04
CA ASP A 38 -7.85 6.69 3.41
C ASP A 38 -6.53 6.33 4.10
N LEU A 39 -5.65 5.61 3.41
CA LEU A 39 -4.32 5.25 3.91
C LEU A 39 -3.45 6.48 4.17
N ALA A 40 -3.45 7.47 3.27
CA ALA A 40 -2.74 8.73 3.47
C ALA A 40 -3.28 9.52 4.67
N GLY A 41 -4.56 9.35 5.00
CA GLY A 41 -5.19 9.90 6.20
C GLY A 41 -4.96 9.07 7.47
N GLY A 42 -4.12 8.02 7.43
CA GLY A 42 -3.84 7.14 8.55
C GLY A 42 -4.97 6.14 8.88
N ARG A 43 -5.98 6.02 8.02
CA ARG A 43 -7.06 5.04 8.17
C ARG A 43 -6.64 3.74 7.49
N LEU A 44 -6.45 2.70 8.30
CA LEU A 44 -6.17 1.36 7.80
C LEU A 44 -7.45 0.71 7.28
N PRO A 45 -7.37 -0.10 6.21
CA PRO A 45 -8.47 -0.97 5.81
C PRO A 45 -8.84 -1.88 6.99
N CYS A 46 -10.12 -1.91 7.34
CA CYS A 46 -10.64 -2.97 8.20
C CYS A 46 -10.46 -4.32 7.48
N ASP A 47 -9.97 -5.34 8.19
CA ASP A 47 -9.78 -6.68 7.65
C ASP A 47 -11.09 -7.18 7.02
N GLY A 48 -11.04 -7.54 5.72
CA GLY A 48 -12.12 -8.22 5.03
C GLY A 48 -12.73 -7.54 3.80
N ALA A 49 -12.26 -6.37 3.36
CA ALA A 49 -12.72 -5.80 2.09
C ALA A 49 -11.97 -6.45 0.90
N GLU A 50 -12.26 -7.72 0.63
CA GLU A 50 -11.81 -8.45 -0.55
C GLU A 50 -12.71 -8.04 -1.75
N SER A 51 -12.10 -7.61 -2.85
CA SER A 51 -12.80 -7.61 -4.14
C SER A 51 -12.75 -9.05 -4.66
N THR A 52 -13.93 -9.66 -4.74
CA THR A 52 -14.23 -10.68 -5.77
C THR A 52 -13.96 -10.10 -7.17
#